data_AF-A0A941CH52-F1
#
_entry.id   AF-A0A941CH52-F1
#
_cell.length_a   1.000
_cell.length_b   1.000
_cell.length_c   1.000
_cell.angle_alpha   90.00
_cell.angle_beta   90.00
_cell.angle_gamma   90.00
#
_symmetry.space_group_name_H-M   'P 1'
#
loop_
_entity.id
_entity.type
_entity.pdbx_description
1 polymer ?
#
loop_
_entity_poly.entity_id
_entity_poly.type
_entity_poly.pdbx_seq_one_letter_code
_entity_poly.pdbx_strand_id
1 'polypeptide(L)'
;MSILLLASCETDFDNPNAATAEETFSTREGILASAVGLQQLYSTTGIRWVVETPAITTREGAITTTYQNMIELEDGGTALPNFNSNVQGLWSTMLRVIKIAEDIETNALNIDLEAGTQAGLIAHAKLFKAMAIGSLAQNFEQIVVETNNDNMAEFVSRIQGYETAISLLNEAKSTIEATPISSEFTTAVTLGNIDLNNTVNAYLARYNLFAGNYEAAITAANAVDATSTSIFAYDLQNLNPIWNRVFLNNAPNFKPRDNFGLPSEFVFDPTDGRFAFYLVPLDETNQNGLPIEDLAGFFDVNTGSIPLYIPDEMNLILAEANLRKSSPDITAATNALNDVLTDTDDVFGINANSAAYSGASTVEALLLETYKNRRAELFLSGLSLEDSRRFGRPEPSGASMNYDEERNRNFYPYPDTERNSNPNTPDDPSI
;
A
#
# COMPACT_ATOMS: atom_id res chain seq x y z
N MET A 1 52.66 -23.74 17.86
CA MET A 1 51.42 -22.92 17.91
C MET A 1 50.81 -23.07 16.53
N SER A 2 49.94 -24.07 16.36
CA SER A 2 49.29 -24.36 15.08
C SER A 2 48.09 -23.42 14.92
N ILE A 3 48.09 -22.66 13.83
CA ILE A 3 46.95 -21.85 13.40
C ILE A 3 46.01 -22.78 12.64
N LEU A 4 44.82 -23.03 13.19
CA LEU A 4 43.71 -23.60 12.43
C LEU A 4 43.10 -22.49 11.58
N LEU A 5 43.21 -22.61 10.26
CA LEU A 5 42.37 -21.88 9.31
C LEU A 5 41.01 -22.59 9.28
N LEU A 6 39.97 -21.92 9.80
CA LEU A 6 38.59 -22.34 9.60
C LEU A 6 38.19 -21.90 8.20
N ALA A 7 38.04 -22.85 7.28
CA ALA A 7 37.35 -22.61 6.02
C ALA A 7 35.85 -22.48 6.32
N SER A 8 35.30 -21.29 6.08
CA SER A 8 33.85 -21.09 6.03
C SER A 8 33.27 -22.00 4.95
N CYS A 9 32.15 -22.67 5.23
CA CYS A 9 31.40 -23.37 4.21
C CYS A 9 30.82 -22.34 3.24
N GLU A 10 31.04 -22.54 1.95
CA GLU A 10 30.32 -21.87 0.87
C GLU A 10 28.83 -22.19 1.05
N THR A 11 28.01 -21.16 1.26
CA THR A 11 26.55 -21.29 1.36
C THR A 11 25.85 -20.95 0.05
N ASP A 12 26.60 -20.48 -0.94
CA ASP A 12 26.11 -20.13 -2.26
C ASP A 12 26.25 -21.34 -3.16
N PHE A 13 25.15 -22.07 -3.33
CA PHE A 13 25.10 -23.23 -4.21
C PHE A 13 24.48 -22.78 -5.52
N ASP A 14 25.24 -22.82 -6.61
CA ASP A 14 24.71 -22.61 -7.95
C ASP A 14 23.53 -23.57 -8.16
N ASN A 15 22.34 -23.01 -8.36
CA ASN A 15 21.18 -23.76 -8.83
C ASN A 15 21.24 -23.79 -10.36
N PRO A 16 21.68 -24.88 -10.99
CA PRO A 16 21.85 -24.93 -12.45
C PRO A 16 20.53 -24.82 -13.23
N ASN A 17 19.38 -24.79 -12.54
CA ASN A 17 18.06 -24.62 -13.13
C ASN A 17 17.45 -23.23 -12.88
N ALA A 18 18.13 -22.35 -12.14
CA ALA A 18 17.71 -20.95 -11.96
C ALA A 18 18.58 -20.04 -12.83
N ALA A 19 17.96 -19.04 -13.45
CA ALA A 19 18.71 -18.01 -14.16
C ALA A 19 19.60 -17.25 -13.17
N THR A 20 20.86 -17.02 -13.54
CA THR A 20 21.78 -16.19 -12.76
C THR A 20 21.38 -14.72 -12.82
N ALA A 21 21.87 -13.90 -11.88
CA ALA A 21 21.68 -12.45 -11.94
C ALA A 21 22.27 -11.85 -13.23
N GLU A 22 23.38 -12.41 -13.72
CA GLU A 22 24.00 -12.01 -14.98
C GLU A 22 23.08 -12.31 -16.16
N GLU A 23 22.52 -13.52 -16.27
CA GLU A 23 21.57 -13.87 -17.35
C GLU A 23 20.27 -13.04 -17.29
N THR A 24 19.80 -12.76 -16.07
CA THR A 24 18.55 -12.04 -15.80
C THR A 24 18.65 -10.56 -16.18
N PHE A 25 19.79 -9.92 -15.95
CA PHE A 25 19.95 -8.47 -16.16
C PHE A 25 20.87 -8.09 -17.32
N SER A 26 21.33 -9.04 -18.14
CA SER A 26 22.11 -8.77 -19.36
C SER A 26 21.36 -8.99 -20.66
N THR A 27 20.13 -9.52 -20.61
CA THR A 27 19.34 -9.88 -21.79
C THR A 27 18.00 -9.15 -21.83
N ARG A 28 17.49 -8.91 -23.03
CA ARG A 28 16.17 -8.29 -23.25
C ARG A 28 15.06 -9.11 -22.58
N GLU A 29 15.05 -10.42 -22.78
CA GLU A 29 14.02 -11.30 -22.21
C GLU A 29 14.12 -11.36 -20.69
N GLY A 30 15.35 -11.41 -20.15
CA GLY A 30 15.59 -11.42 -18.72
C GLY A 30 15.06 -10.18 -18.02
N ILE A 31 15.36 -8.98 -18.55
CA ILE A 31 14.93 -7.74 -17.89
C ILE A 31 13.41 -7.51 -17.98
N LEU A 32 12.78 -7.90 -19.09
CA LEU A 32 11.32 -7.88 -19.23
C LEU A 32 10.68 -8.84 -18.21
N ALA A 33 11.22 -10.05 -18.06
CA ALA A 33 10.75 -11.02 -17.07
C ALA A 33 10.94 -10.51 -15.63
N SER A 34 12.05 -9.82 -15.34
CA SER A 34 12.27 -9.18 -14.04
C SER A 34 11.23 -8.10 -13.72
N ALA A 35 10.83 -7.29 -14.70
CA ALA A 35 9.78 -6.29 -14.51
C ALA A 35 8.41 -6.94 -14.23
N VAL A 36 8.07 -8.03 -14.93
CA VAL A 36 6.87 -8.83 -14.64
C VAL A 36 6.96 -9.42 -13.23
N GLY A 37 8.11 -9.99 -12.86
CA GLY A 37 8.35 -10.56 -11.53
C GLY A 37 8.27 -9.54 -10.40
N LEU A 38 8.73 -8.30 -10.64
CA LEU A 38 8.58 -7.17 -9.71
C LEU A 38 7.11 -6.86 -9.44
N GLN A 39 6.33 -6.69 -10.52
CA GLN A 39 4.88 -6.44 -10.43
C GLN A 39 4.18 -7.61 -9.71
N GLN A 40 4.51 -8.85 -10.07
CA GLN A 40 3.91 -10.05 -9.49
C GLN A 40 4.23 -10.18 -8.00
N LEU A 41 5.50 -9.97 -7.58
CA LEU A 41 5.91 -10.00 -6.18
C LEU A 41 5.13 -8.98 -5.35
N TYR A 42 5.00 -7.76 -5.84
CA TYR A 42 4.22 -6.74 -5.15
C TYR A 42 2.74 -7.13 -5.12
N SER A 43 2.16 -7.54 -6.25
CA SER A 43 0.72 -7.83 -6.36
C SER A 43 0.23 -9.01 -5.51
N THR A 44 1.03 -10.06 -5.33
CA THR A 44 0.61 -11.27 -4.60
C THR A 44 1.17 -11.33 -3.18
N THR A 45 2.38 -10.83 -2.95
CA THR A 45 3.02 -10.88 -1.62
C THR A 45 3.00 -9.51 -0.95
N GLY A 46 3.31 -8.44 -1.69
CA GLY A 46 3.28 -7.07 -1.16
C GLY A 46 1.89 -6.65 -0.69
N ILE A 47 0.88 -6.75 -1.56
CA ILE A 47 -0.51 -6.37 -1.26
C ILE A 47 -1.05 -7.13 -0.05
N ARG A 48 -0.75 -8.43 0.08
CA ARG A 48 -1.12 -9.19 1.29
C ARG A 48 -0.70 -8.44 2.55
N TRP A 49 0.58 -8.10 2.66
CA TRP A 49 1.14 -7.53 3.88
C TRP A 49 0.74 -6.07 4.08
N VAL A 50 0.71 -5.28 2.99
CA VAL A 50 0.34 -3.86 3.01
C VAL A 50 -1.13 -3.67 3.36
N VAL A 51 -2.01 -4.64 3.08
CA VAL A 51 -3.42 -4.58 3.45
C VAL A 51 -3.67 -5.25 4.81
N GLU A 52 -3.35 -6.54 4.96
CA GLU A 52 -3.69 -7.33 6.16
C GLU A 52 -3.10 -6.71 7.43
N THR A 53 -1.84 -6.28 7.39
CA THR A 53 -1.13 -5.86 8.60
C THR A 53 -1.74 -4.59 9.21
N PRO A 54 -1.82 -3.46 8.48
CA PRO A 54 -2.47 -2.26 9.02
C PRO A 54 -3.97 -2.43 9.23
N ALA A 55 -4.69 -3.24 8.44
CA ALA A 55 -6.13 -3.44 8.62
C ALA A 55 -6.48 -4.01 10.00
N ILE A 56 -5.69 -4.95 10.53
CA ILE A 56 -5.87 -5.47 11.89
C ILE A 56 -5.52 -4.42 12.95
N THR A 57 -4.43 -3.68 12.73
CA THR A 57 -3.96 -2.62 13.64
C THR A 57 -4.95 -1.47 13.78
N THR A 58 -5.67 -1.11 12.71
CA THR A 58 -6.61 0.03 12.63
C THR A 58 -8.08 -0.38 12.69
N ARG A 59 -8.31 -1.65 13.06
CA ARG A 59 -9.64 -2.25 13.23
C ARG A 59 -10.50 -2.26 11.97
N GLU A 60 -9.94 -2.08 10.76
CA GLU A 60 -10.65 -2.38 9.50
C GLU A 60 -11.00 -3.87 9.38
N GLY A 61 -10.13 -4.73 9.92
CA GLY A 61 -10.36 -6.16 10.05
C GLY A 61 -10.17 -6.64 11.48
N ALA A 62 -10.78 -7.78 11.79
CA ALA A 62 -10.57 -8.55 13.01
C ALA A 62 -10.16 -9.97 12.68
N ILE A 63 -9.27 -10.54 13.49
CA ILE A 63 -8.74 -11.89 13.25
C ILE A 63 -9.79 -12.93 13.58
N THR A 64 -9.80 -14.02 12.82
CA THR A 64 -10.69 -15.18 13.01
C THR A 64 -9.91 -16.48 13.13
N THR A 65 -8.63 -16.37 13.47
CA THR A 65 -7.65 -17.46 13.50
C THR A 65 -6.88 -17.48 14.81
N THR A 66 -6.31 -18.64 15.13
CA THR A 66 -5.48 -18.82 16.33
C THR A 66 -3.98 -18.74 16.03
N TYR A 67 -3.58 -18.23 14.86
CA TYR A 67 -2.17 -18.04 14.53
C TYR A 67 -1.56 -16.94 15.40
N GLN A 68 -0.47 -17.27 16.09
CA GLN A 68 0.14 -16.42 17.10
C GLN A 68 0.50 -15.02 16.58
N ASN A 69 1.05 -14.93 15.37
CA ASN A 69 1.39 -13.66 14.73
C ASN A 69 0.16 -12.75 14.50
N MET A 70 -1.01 -13.32 14.22
CA MET A 70 -2.25 -12.57 14.05
C MET A 70 -2.82 -12.12 15.41
N ILE A 71 -2.75 -12.99 16.42
CA ILE A 71 -3.15 -12.66 17.80
C ILE A 71 -2.33 -11.48 18.32
N GLU A 72 -1.00 -11.56 18.23
CA GLU A 72 -0.09 -10.47 18.63
C GLU A 72 -0.38 -9.16 17.90
N LEU A 73 -0.75 -9.24 16.63
CA LEU A 73 -1.09 -8.08 15.82
C LEU A 73 -2.42 -7.43 16.24
N GLU A 74 -3.44 -8.22 16.60
CA GLU A 74 -4.72 -7.70 17.09
C GLU A 74 -4.65 -7.18 18.53
N ASP A 75 -3.89 -7.88 19.38
CA ASP A 75 -3.64 -7.49 20.77
C ASP A 75 -2.83 -6.19 20.85
N GLY A 76 -1.90 -5.98 19.91
CA GLY A 76 -1.12 -4.75 19.80
C GLY A 76 -0.33 -4.45 21.07
N GLY A 77 -0.11 -3.16 21.37
CA GLY A 77 0.60 -2.78 22.59
C GLY A 77 1.96 -3.46 22.71
N THR A 78 2.37 -3.83 23.93
CA THR A 78 3.62 -4.59 24.16
C THR A 78 3.55 -6.06 23.70
N ALA A 79 2.37 -6.55 23.31
CA ALA A 79 2.18 -7.93 22.87
C ALA A 79 2.66 -8.18 21.44
N LEU A 80 2.91 -7.15 20.63
CA LEU A 80 3.47 -7.27 19.28
C LEU A 80 5.02 -7.25 19.32
N PRO A 81 5.70 -8.40 19.12
CA PRO A 81 7.15 -8.50 19.20
C PRO A 81 7.84 -8.18 17.86
N ASN A 82 9.16 -7.95 17.90
CA ASN A 82 10.01 -7.73 16.73
C ASN A 82 10.10 -8.95 15.79
N PHE A 83 9.83 -10.17 16.26
CA PHE A 83 9.82 -11.38 15.43
C PHE A 83 8.45 -11.70 14.81
N ASN A 84 7.46 -10.80 14.94
CA ASN A 84 6.14 -11.02 14.37
C ASN A 84 6.20 -11.15 12.85
N SER A 85 5.67 -12.26 12.31
CA SER A 85 5.85 -12.61 10.91
C SER A 85 5.07 -11.73 9.92
N ASN A 86 4.00 -11.05 10.35
CA ASN A 86 3.31 -10.07 9.49
C ASN A 86 4.18 -8.83 9.29
N VAL A 87 4.69 -8.26 10.38
CA VAL A 87 5.57 -7.08 10.35
C VAL A 87 6.86 -7.40 9.58
N GLN A 88 7.48 -8.55 9.85
CA GLN A 88 8.66 -9.01 9.12
C GLN A 88 8.36 -9.24 7.62
N GLY A 89 7.20 -9.83 7.30
CA GLY A 89 6.76 -10.07 5.93
C GLY A 89 6.59 -8.77 5.15
N LEU A 90 5.95 -7.76 5.76
CA LEU A 90 5.81 -6.42 5.20
C LEU A 90 7.18 -5.80 4.91
N TRP A 91 8.04 -5.70 5.93
CA TRP A 91 9.38 -5.09 5.81
C TRP A 91 10.22 -5.76 4.72
N SER A 92 10.43 -7.08 4.84
CA SER A 92 11.31 -7.83 3.94
C SER A 92 10.79 -7.86 2.50
N THR A 93 9.47 -7.92 2.29
CA THR A 93 8.90 -7.90 0.93
C THR A 93 9.12 -6.54 0.27
N MET A 94 8.93 -5.44 0.99
CA MET A 94 9.17 -4.10 0.44
C MET A 94 10.65 -3.88 0.10
N LEU A 95 11.59 -4.34 0.94
CA LEU A 95 13.01 -4.29 0.61
C LEU A 95 13.38 -5.12 -0.63
N ARG A 96 12.75 -6.28 -0.82
CA ARG A 96 12.93 -7.08 -2.05
C ARG A 96 12.41 -6.37 -3.30
N VAL A 97 11.27 -5.68 -3.20
CA VAL A 97 10.71 -4.87 -4.29
C VAL A 97 11.66 -3.71 -4.63
N ILE A 98 12.19 -3.01 -3.61
CA ILE A 98 13.19 -1.96 -3.79
C ILE A 98 14.42 -2.51 -4.52
N LYS A 99 14.95 -3.65 -4.07
CA LYS A 99 16.15 -4.26 -4.68
C LYS A 99 15.96 -4.60 -6.16
N ILE A 100 14.86 -5.27 -6.49
CA ILE A 100 14.58 -5.67 -7.88
C ILE A 100 14.40 -4.44 -8.76
N ALA A 101 13.74 -3.39 -8.26
CA ALA A 101 13.63 -2.12 -9.00
C ALA A 101 15.00 -1.47 -9.24
N GLU A 102 15.88 -1.42 -8.24
CA GLU A 102 17.25 -0.91 -8.39
C GLU A 102 18.06 -1.66 -9.44
N ASP A 103 17.92 -3.00 -9.47
CA ASP A 103 18.61 -3.83 -10.45
C ASP A 103 18.06 -3.59 -11.87
N ILE A 104 16.74 -3.39 -12.04
CA ILE A 104 16.16 -3.01 -13.34
C ILE A 104 16.64 -1.62 -13.77
N GLU A 105 16.59 -0.62 -12.88
CA GLU A 105 17.03 0.76 -13.17
C GLU A 105 18.49 0.80 -13.61
N THR A 106 19.35 0.05 -12.92
CA THR A 106 20.80 0.00 -13.19
C THR A 106 21.10 -0.67 -14.53
N ASN A 107 20.39 -1.75 -14.86
CA ASN A 107 20.74 -2.61 -15.99
C ASN A 107 19.97 -2.31 -17.29
N ALA A 108 18.77 -1.70 -17.22
CA ALA A 108 17.98 -1.40 -18.41
C ALA A 108 18.71 -0.50 -19.41
N LEU A 109 19.58 0.38 -18.93
CA LEU A 109 20.40 1.29 -19.75
C LEU A 109 21.54 0.57 -20.49
N ASN A 110 21.91 -0.64 -20.04
CA ASN A 110 23.04 -1.40 -20.59
C ASN A 110 22.61 -2.45 -21.63
N ILE A 111 21.30 -2.60 -21.86
CA ILE A 111 20.73 -3.54 -22.82
C ILE A 111 20.20 -2.76 -24.02
N ASP A 112 20.49 -3.25 -25.24
CA ASP A 112 19.93 -2.70 -26.46
C ASP A 112 18.42 -3.01 -26.56
N LEU A 113 17.60 -1.97 -26.37
CA LEU A 113 16.14 -2.04 -26.32
C LEU A 113 15.56 -0.91 -27.18
N GLU A 114 14.32 -1.08 -27.64
CA GLU A 114 13.56 0.06 -28.15
C GLU A 114 13.48 1.15 -27.07
N ALA A 115 13.69 2.41 -27.45
CA ALA A 115 13.74 3.53 -26.50
C ALA A 115 12.48 3.62 -25.61
N GLY A 116 11.29 3.40 -26.18
CA GLY A 116 10.03 3.37 -25.42
C GLY A 116 9.93 2.16 -24.47
N THR A 117 10.58 1.04 -24.80
CA THR A 117 10.63 -0.14 -23.92
C THR A 117 11.55 0.10 -22.74
N GLN A 118 12.73 0.67 -22.98
CA GLN A 118 13.67 1.07 -21.93
C GLN A 118 13.06 2.14 -20.99
N ALA A 119 12.41 3.16 -21.56
CA ALA A 119 11.71 4.20 -20.80
C ALA A 119 10.60 3.61 -19.91
N GLY A 120 9.79 2.69 -20.46
CA GLY A 120 8.76 1.97 -19.72
C GLY A 120 9.31 1.15 -18.55
N LEU A 121 10.40 0.40 -18.78
CA LEU A 121 11.07 -0.39 -17.73
C LEU A 121 11.56 0.47 -16.57
N ILE A 122 12.22 1.59 -16.88
CA ILE A 122 12.76 2.51 -15.86
C ILE A 122 11.62 3.17 -15.08
N ALA A 123 10.61 3.69 -15.77
CA ALA A 123 9.47 4.34 -15.10
C ALA A 123 8.67 3.35 -14.24
N HIS A 124 8.51 2.10 -14.70
CA HIS A 124 7.87 1.04 -13.95
C HIS A 124 8.67 0.63 -12.70
N ALA A 125 9.99 0.46 -12.83
CA ALA A 125 10.85 0.17 -11.68
C ALA A 125 10.77 1.28 -10.62
N LYS A 126 10.85 2.55 -11.04
CA LYS A 126 10.70 3.72 -10.15
C LYS A 126 9.33 3.76 -9.47
N LEU A 127 8.25 3.46 -10.20
CA LEU A 127 6.90 3.38 -9.62
C LEU A 127 6.84 2.34 -8.49
N PHE A 128 7.26 1.10 -8.75
CA PHE A 128 7.21 0.04 -7.74
C PHE A 128 8.18 0.28 -6.58
N LYS A 129 9.35 0.90 -6.83
CA LYS A 129 10.26 1.34 -5.76
C LYS A 129 9.59 2.40 -4.88
N ALA A 130 8.97 3.42 -5.48
CA ALA A 130 8.23 4.45 -4.76
C ALA A 130 7.07 3.87 -3.95
N MET A 131 6.34 2.89 -4.51
CA MET A 131 5.26 2.17 -3.83
C MET A 131 5.76 1.40 -2.60
N ALA A 132 6.90 0.73 -2.71
CA ALA A 132 7.51 0.01 -1.59
C ALA A 132 8.01 0.96 -0.49
N ILE A 133 8.72 2.03 -0.87
CA ILE A 133 9.17 3.07 0.05
C ILE A 133 7.99 3.72 0.76
N GLY A 134 6.94 4.10 0.03
CA GLY A 134 5.74 4.69 0.60
C GLY A 134 5.00 3.72 1.52
N SER A 135 4.98 2.42 1.21
CA SER A 135 4.41 1.39 2.09
C SER A 135 5.21 1.27 3.39
N LEU A 136 6.54 1.30 3.34
CA LEU A 136 7.38 1.33 4.55
C LEU A 136 7.13 2.62 5.36
N ALA A 137 7.10 3.79 4.72
CA ALA A 137 6.90 5.08 5.39
C ALA A 137 5.51 5.23 6.05
N GLN A 138 4.51 4.48 5.58
CA GLN A 138 3.20 4.37 6.23
C GLN A 138 3.23 3.49 7.49
N ASN A 139 4.25 2.68 7.71
CA ASN A 139 4.23 1.63 8.73
C ASN A 139 5.35 1.74 9.77
N PHE A 140 6.43 2.46 9.46
CA PHE A 140 7.59 2.66 10.33
C PHE A 140 7.97 4.15 10.44
N GLU A 141 8.61 4.55 11.54
CA GLU A 141 9.05 5.95 11.76
C GLU A 141 10.26 6.33 10.90
N GLN A 142 11.14 5.37 10.68
CA GLN A 142 12.31 5.48 9.82
C GLN A 142 12.38 4.24 8.91
N ILE A 143 12.95 4.42 7.72
CA ILE A 143 12.94 3.39 6.69
C ILE A 143 14.24 3.39 5.90
N VAL A 144 14.47 2.28 5.19
CA VAL A 144 15.50 2.18 4.16
C VAL A 144 14.89 2.53 2.81
N VAL A 145 15.55 3.41 2.05
CA VAL A 145 15.13 3.83 0.70
C VAL A 145 16.03 3.29 -0.42
N GLU A 146 17.19 2.76 -0.04
CA GLU A 146 18.18 2.18 -0.95
C GLU A 146 18.83 0.95 -0.32
N THR A 147 18.97 -0.14 -1.07
CA THR A 147 19.57 -1.36 -0.53
C THR A 147 21.08 -1.28 -0.39
N ASN A 148 21.65 -2.06 0.53
CA ASN A 148 23.09 -2.12 0.76
C ASN A 148 23.52 -3.57 0.97
N ASN A 149 24.40 -4.07 0.09
CA ASN A 149 24.86 -5.46 0.12
C ASN A 149 25.81 -5.79 1.29
N ASP A 150 26.37 -4.77 1.95
CA ASP A 150 27.22 -4.93 3.13
C ASP A 150 26.41 -4.89 4.44
N ASN A 151 25.07 -4.92 4.34
CA ASN A 151 24.13 -4.77 5.45
C ASN A 151 24.32 -3.47 6.26
N MET A 152 24.74 -2.38 5.60
CA MET A 152 24.87 -1.05 6.22
C MET A 152 23.89 -0.05 5.60
N ALA A 153 22.67 -0.48 5.32
CA ALA A 153 21.67 0.41 4.74
C ALA A 153 21.33 1.54 5.74
N GLU A 154 21.34 2.78 5.26
CA GLU A 154 21.03 3.95 6.08
C GLU A 154 19.52 4.13 6.22
N PHE A 155 19.10 4.60 7.39
CA PHE A 155 17.70 4.89 7.67
C PHE A 155 17.43 6.39 7.51
N VAL A 156 16.30 6.71 6.89
CA VAL A 156 15.77 8.07 6.78
C VAL A 156 14.41 8.15 7.47
N SER A 157 14.01 9.35 7.90
CA SER A 157 12.67 9.54 8.44
C SER A 157 11.59 9.18 7.40
N ARG A 158 10.41 8.77 7.85
CA ARG A 158 9.27 8.48 6.97
C ARG A 158 8.90 9.63 6.02
N ILE A 159 9.04 10.89 6.45
CA ILE A 159 8.77 12.06 5.61
C ILE A 159 9.79 12.16 4.48
N GLN A 160 11.09 11.98 4.78
CA GLN A 160 12.14 11.88 3.75
C GLN A 160 11.93 10.67 2.83
N GLY A 161 11.35 9.58 3.35
CA GLY A 161 10.87 8.45 2.57
C GLY A 161 9.84 8.87 1.51
N TYR A 162 8.79 9.61 1.90
CA TYR A 162 7.82 10.14 0.95
C TYR A 162 8.44 11.11 -0.05
N GLU A 163 9.33 12.01 0.39
CA GLU A 163 10.06 12.91 -0.52
C GLU A 163 10.88 12.13 -1.55
N THR A 164 11.51 11.03 -1.14
CA THR A 164 12.24 10.13 -2.05
C THR A 164 11.30 9.45 -3.04
N ALA A 165 10.17 8.92 -2.57
CA ALA A 165 9.14 8.34 -3.44
C ALA A 165 8.61 9.36 -4.46
N ILE A 166 8.37 10.61 -4.04
CA ILE A 166 7.94 11.71 -4.92
C ILE A 166 9.02 12.02 -5.97
N SER A 167 10.31 12.04 -5.60
CA SER A 167 11.41 12.23 -6.57
C SER A 167 11.39 11.14 -7.65
N LEU A 168 11.33 9.87 -7.24
CA LEU A 168 11.29 8.72 -8.15
C LEU A 168 10.10 8.80 -9.11
N LEU A 169 8.92 9.19 -8.62
CA LEU A 169 7.73 9.34 -9.45
C LEU A 169 7.80 10.52 -10.42
N ASN A 170 8.38 11.66 -10.02
CA ASN A 170 8.61 12.78 -10.92
C ASN A 170 9.63 12.43 -12.02
N GLU A 171 10.66 11.68 -11.69
CA GLU A 171 11.61 11.14 -12.66
C GLU A 171 10.91 10.17 -13.63
N ALA A 172 10.10 9.24 -13.12
CA ALA A 172 9.32 8.32 -13.94
C ALA A 172 8.38 9.07 -14.91
N LYS A 173 7.66 10.08 -14.41
CA LYS A 173 6.82 10.95 -15.23
C LYS A 173 7.62 11.66 -16.32
N SER A 174 8.76 12.25 -15.96
CA SER A 174 9.64 12.93 -16.91
C SER A 174 10.19 11.98 -17.98
N THR A 175 10.52 10.74 -17.60
CA THR A 175 10.97 9.69 -18.53
C THR A 175 9.88 9.33 -19.54
N ILE A 176 8.63 9.15 -19.09
CA ILE A 176 7.48 8.84 -19.97
C ILE A 176 7.19 10.01 -20.92
N GLU A 177 7.22 11.26 -20.42
CA GLU A 177 6.98 12.45 -21.24
C GLU A 177 8.06 12.65 -22.32
N ALA A 178 9.32 12.38 -21.98
CA ALA A 178 10.44 12.52 -22.92
C ALA A 178 10.45 11.39 -23.97
N THR A 179 10.09 10.17 -23.58
CA THR A 179 10.04 9.00 -24.46
C THR A 179 8.82 8.15 -24.12
N PRO A 180 7.72 8.30 -24.87
CA PRO A 180 6.50 7.54 -24.63
C PRO A 180 6.74 6.03 -24.61
N ILE A 181 6.05 5.35 -23.69
CA ILE A 181 6.15 3.89 -23.54
C ILE A 181 5.74 3.16 -24.83
N SER A 182 6.49 2.11 -25.16
CA SER A 182 6.23 1.32 -26.37
C SER A 182 5.05 0.35 -26.21
N SER A 183 4.52 -0.09 -27.34
CA SER A 183 3.54 -1.19 -27.38
C SER A 183 4.14 -2.52 -26.90
N GLU A 184 5.44 -2.72 -27.12
CA GLU A 184 6.18 -3.88 -26.64
C GLU A 184 6.18 -3.94 -25.11
N PHE A 185 6.57 -2.85 -24.44
CA PHE A 185 6.54 -2.78 -22.98
C PHE A 185 5.13 -3.03 -22.43
N THR A 186 4.13 -2.37 -23.02
CA THR A 186 2.73 -2.53 -22.60
C THR A 186 2.28 -3.98 -22.73
N THR A 187 2.63 -4.66 -23.83
CA THR A 187 2.20 -6.04 -24.09
C THR A 187 3.00 -7.08 -23.31
N ALA A 188 4.28 -6.81 -23.01
CA ALA A 188 5.16 -7.76 -22.35
C ALA A 188 5.17 -7.63 -20.82
N VAL A 189 4.96 -6.42 -20.29
CA VAL A 189 5.11 -6.13 -18.86
C VAL A 189 3.76 -5.87 -18.19
N THR A 190 3.04 -4.83 -18.60
CA THR A 190 1.78 -4.45 -17.92
C THR A 190 0.57 -5.23 -18.41
N LEU A 191 0.68 -5.87 -19.58
CA LEU A 191 -0.41 -6.54 -20.30
C LEU A 191 -1.61 -5.61 -20.59
N GLY A 192 -1.39 -4.30 -20.59
CA GLY A 192 -2.46 -3.30 -20.68
C GLY A 192 -3.28 -3.11 -19.39
N ASN A 193 -2.92 -3.78 -18.29
CA ASN A 193 -3.64 -3.68 -17.01
C ASN A 193 -3.25 -2.45 -16.18
N ILE A 194 -2.15 -1.78 -16.52
CA ILE A 194 -1.64 -0.61 -15.80
C ILE A 194 -1.43 0.52 -16.81
N ASP A 195 -2.20 1.59 -16.66
CA ASP A 195 -1.87 2.88 -17.25
C ASP A 195 -0.77 3.52 -16.40
N LEU A 196 0.47 3.43 -16.89
CA LEU A 196 1.64 3.86 -16.13
C LEU A 196 1.62 5.36 -15.83
N ASN A 197 1.12 6.20 -16.74
CA ASN A 197 1.09 7.65 -16.54
C ASN A 197 0.05 8.03 -15.49
N ASN A 198 -1.16 7.50 -15.60
CA ASN A 198 -2.22 7.76 -14.61
C ASN A 198 -1.84 7.22 -13.23
N THR A 199 -1.22 6.04 -13.17
CA THR A 199 -0.75 5.46 -11.90
C THR A 199 0.34 6.32 -11.26
N VAL A 200 1.30 6.83 -12.04
CA VAL A 200 2.34 7.73 -11.52
C VAL A 200 1.73 9.03 -10.96
N ASN A 201 0.76 9.63 -11.66
CA ASN A 201 0.08 10.83 -11.15
C ASN A 201 -0.75 10.54 -9.89
N ALA A 202 -1.44 9.40 -9.81
CA ALA A 202 -2.21 9.00 -8.63
C ALA A 202 -1.31 8.83 -7.39
N TYR A 203 -0.15 8.16 -7.55
CA TYR A 203 0.82 8.02 -6.47
C TYR A 203 1.54 9.33 -6.13
N LEU A 204 1.78 10.21 -7.11
CA LEU A 204 2.25 11.58 -6.83
C LEU A 204 1.24 12.34 -5.98
N ALA A 205 -0.05 12.26 -6.29
CA ALA A 205 -1.10 12.89 -5.50
C ALA A 205 -1.09 12.36 -4.05
N ARG A 206 -1.07 11.04 -3.89
CA ARG A 206 -1.06 10.35 -2.60
C ARG A 206 0.15 10.74 -1.75
N TYR A 207 1.37 10.64 -2.28
CA TYR A 207 2.57 10.91 -1.48
C TYR A 207 2.83 12.39 -1.26
N ASN A 208 2.45 13.27 -2.19
CA ASN A 208 2.45 14.71 -1.89
C ASN A 208 1.47 15.05 -0.77
N LEU A 209 0.29 14.42 -0.72
CA LEU A 209 -0.64 14.59 0.39
C LEU A 209 0.00 14.15 1.72
N PHE A 210 0.62 12.97 1.75
CA PHE A 210 1.25 12.44 2.96
C PHE A 210 2.47 13.24 3.42
N ALA A 211 3.21 13.84 2.49
CA ALA A 211 4.32 14.75 2.79
C ALA A 211 3.87 16.19 3.16
N GLY A 212 2.57 16.51 3.07
CA GLY A 212 2.04 17.84 3.34
C GLY A 212 2.21 18.85 2.20
N ASN A 213 2.57 18.39 0.99
CA ASN A 213 2.73 19.18 -0.22
C ASN A 213 1.38 19.38 -0.93
N TYR A 214 0.44 20.05 -0.27
CA TYR A 214 -0.97 20.08 -0.70
C TYR A 214 -1.21 20.63 -2.11
N GLU A 215 -0.51 21.67 -2.54
CA GLU A 215 -0.67 22.22 -3.90
C GLU A 215 -0.17 21.24 -4.98
N ALA A 216 0.93 20.52 -4.69
CA ALA A 216 1.44 19.49 -5.59
C ALA A 216 0.50 18.27 -5.62
N ALA A 217 -0.10 17.91 -4.48
CA ALA A 217 -1.11 16.86 -4.40
C ALA A 217 -2.33 17.20 -5.26
N ILE A 218 -2.85 18.43 -5.16
CA ILE A 218 -3.95 18.94 -6.00
C ILE A 218 -3.59 18.87 -7.49
N THR A 219 -2.39 19.31 -7.84
CA THR A 219 -1.93 19.32 -9.24
C THR A 219 -1.86 17.89 -9.81
N ALA A 220 -1.31 16.95 -9.04
CA ALA A 220 -1.19 15.56 -9.45
C ALA A 220 -2.55 14.85 -9.53
N ALA A 221 -3.45 15.09 -8.57
CA ALA A 221 -4.80 14.52 -8.56
C ALA A 221 -5.61 14.94 -9.79
N ASN A 222 -5.56 16.22 -10.16
CA ASN A 222 -6.23 16.73 -11.37
C ASN A 222 -5.60 16.22 -12.69
N ALA A 223 -4.41 15.63 -12.64
CA ALA A 223 -3.75 15.06 -13.81
C ALA A 223 -4.12 13.59 -14.06
N VAL A 224 -4.89 12.97 -13.16
CA VAL A 224 -5.41 11.62 -13.34
C VAL A 224 -6.73 11.68 -14.12
N ASP A 225 -6.83 10.87 -15.18
CA ASP A 225 -8.07 10.63 -15.90
C ASP A 225 -8.98 9.74 -15.04
N ALA A 226 -10.15 10.26 -14.64
CA ALA A 226 -11.11 9.55 -13.81
C ALA A 226 -11.68 8.28 -14.48
N THR A 227 -11.57 8.16 -15.80
CA THR A 227 -11.99 6.96 -16.55
C THR A 227 -10.88 5.92 -16.69
N SER A 228 -9.65 6.26 -16.34
CA SER A 228 -8.50 5.35 -16.41
C SER A 228 -8.46 4.42 -15.20
N THR A 229 -8.26 3.14 -15.48
CA THR A 229 -8.09 2.10 -14.47
C THR A 229 -6.70 1.51 -14.53
N SER A 230 -6.11 1.23 -13.36
CA SER A 230 -4.94 0.37 -13.22
C SER A 230 -5.22 -0.72 -12.20
N ILE A 231 -5.02 -1.98 -12.58
CA ILE A 231 -5.30 -3.14 -11.73
C ILE A 231 -4.11 -4.11 -11.65
N PHE A 232 -4.03 -4.79 -10.52
CA PHE A 232 -3.37 -6.07 -10.42
C PHE A 232 -4.33 -7.16 -10.89
N ALA A 233 -3.96 -7.83 -11.97
CA ALA A 233 -4.66 -9.00 -12.48
C ALA A 233 -4.10 -10.28 -11.85
N TYR A 234 -4.97 -11.25 -11.62
CA TYR A 234 -4.68 -12.51 -10.94
C TYR A 234 -5.16 -13.70 -11.78
N ASP A 235 -4.55 -14.86 -11.57
CA ASP A 235 -4.87 -16.10 -12.26
C ASP A 235 -4.88 -17.29 -11.28
N LEU A 236 -5.08 -18.51 -11.76
CA LEU A 236 -5.19 -19.70 -10.89
C LEU A 236 -3.87 -20.10 -10.22
N GLN A 237 -2.73 -19.54 -10.65
CA GLN A 237 -1.41 -19.74 -10.08
C GLN A 237 -1.03 -18.59 -9.14
N ASN A 238 -1.54 -17.39 -9.42
CA ASN A 238 -1.29 -16.14 -8.72
C ASN A 238 -2.62 -15.58 -8.26
N LEU A 239 -3.15 -16.14 -7.18
CA LEU A 239 -4.46 -15.77 -6.65
C LEU A 239 -4.45 -14.34 -6.09
N ASN A 240 -5.63 -13.73 -6.06
CA ASN A 240 -5.90 -12.54 -5.27
C ASN A 240 -5.45 -12.80 -3.82
N PRO A 241 -4.50 -12.00 -3.31
CA PRO A 241 -3.86 -12.30 -2.05
C PRO A 241 -4.76 -12.06 -0.84
N ILE A 242 -5.80 -11.24 -0.94
CA ILE A 242 -6.74 -11.00 0.16
C ILE A 242 -7.82 -12.08 0.17
N TRP A 243 -8.32 -12.46 -1.00
CA TRP A 243 -9.19 -13.63 -1.14
C TRP A 243 -8.55 -14.87 -0.51
N ASN A 244 -7.25 -15.07 -0.77
CA ASN A 244 -6.48 -16.19 -0.24
C ASN A 244 -6.40 -16.21 1.30
N ARG A 245 -6.59 -15.06 1.96
CA ARG A 245 -6.54 -14.94 3.42
C ARG A 245 -7.93 -15.05 4.04
N VAL A 246 -8.97 -14.65 3.34
CA VAL A 246 -10.33 -14.61 3.87
C VAL A 246 -11.14 -15.86 3.48
N PHE A 247 -10.94 -16.41 2.28
CA PHE A 247 -11.82 -17.48 1.76
C PHE A 247 -11.13 -18.83 1.58
N LEU A 248 -9.81 -18.87 1.34
CA LEU A 248 -9.14 -20.13 1.00
C LEU A 248 -9.40 -21.19 2.10
N ASN A 249 -9.79 -22.39 1.66
CA ASN A 249 -10.09 -23.55 2.51
C ASN A 249 -11.21 -23.33 3.53
N ASN A 250 -12.05 -22.30 3.36
CA ASN A 250 -13.11 -21.95 4.32
C ASN A 250 -12.56 -21.72 5.74
N ALA A 251 -11.37 -21.11 5.83
CA ALA A 251 -10.65 -20.86 7.07
C ALA A 251 -10.10 -19.42 7.08
N PRO A 252 -10.97 -18.40 7.30
CA PRO A 252 -10.56 -17.01 7.26
C PRO A 252 -9.48 -16.74 8.32
N ASN A 253 -8.42 -16.05 7.90
CA ASN A 253 -7.42 -15.49 8.80
C ASN A 253 -7.95 -14.25 9.53
N PHE A 254 -8.72 -13.44 8.82
CA PHE A 254 -9.41 -12.28 9.34
C PHE A 254 -10.69 -12.06 8.54
N LYS A 255 -11.58 -11.24 9.10
CA LYS A 255 -12.79 -10.75 8.45
C LYS A 255 -12.89 -9.23 8.57
N PRO A 256 -13.54 -8.54 7.63
CA PRO A 256 -13.82 -7.12 7.77
C PRO A 256 -14.68 -6.86 9.02
N ARG A 257 -14.53 -5.68 9.58
CA ARG A 257 -15.35 -5.21 10.71
C ARG A 257 -16.52 -4.39 10.20
N ASP A 258 -17.60 -4.37 10.98
CA ASP A 258 -18.72 -3.46 10.76
C ASP A 258 -18.22 -2.02 10.56
N ASN A 259 -18.99 -1.23 9.80
CA ASN A 259 -18.71 0.19 9.63
C ASN A 259 -17.29 0.49 9.10
N PHE A 260 -16.73 -0.43 8.29
CA PHE A 260 -15.35 -0.33 7.77
C PHE A 260 -14.28 -0.22 8.88
N GLY A 261 -14.60 -0.73 10.06
CA GLY A 261 -13.76 -0.61 11.25
C GLY A 261 -13.80 0.73 11.97
N LEU A 262 -14.68 1.64 11.56
CA LEU A 262 -14.86 2.91 12.23
C LEU A 262 -15.74 2.79 13.48
N PRO A 263 -15.44 3.55 14.54
CA PRO A 263 -16.30 3.66 15.72
C PRO A 263 -17.73 4.13 15.39
N SER A 264 -18.65 3.83 16.30
CA SER A 264 -20.09 4.08 16.12
C SER A 264 -20.49 5.55 15.96
N GLU A 265 -19.64 6.51 16.34
CA GLU A 265 -19.90 7.93 16.08
C GLU A 265 -19.81 8.29 14.59
N PHE A 266 -19.14 7.48 13.78
CA PHE A 266 -19.15 7.61 12.32
C PHE A 266 -20.39 6.95 11.76
N VAL A 267 -21.41 7.78 11.53
CA VAL A 267 -22.67 7.34 10.94
C VAL A 267 -22.65 7.55 9.42
N PHE A 268 -22.86 6.47 8.69
CA PHE A 268 -23.08 6.46 7.25
C PHE A 268 -24.58 6.49 6.94
N ASP A 269 -24.93 6.85 5.71
CA ASP A 269 -26.27 6.59 5.20
C ASP A 269 -26.51 5.07 5.20
N PRO A 270 -27.61 4.55 5.77
CA PRO A 270 -27.91 3.12 5.73
C PRO A 270 -28.04 2.54 4.32
N THR A 271 -28.19 3.39 3.30
CA THR A 271 -28.25 3.05 1.89
C THR A 271 -26.95 3.34 1.13
N ASP A 272 -25.87 3.71 1.82
CA ASP A 272 -24.55 3.92 1.22
C ASP A 272 -24.11 2.66 0.45
N GLY A 273 -23.91 2.81 -0.86
CA GLY A 273 -23.67 1.70 -1.78
C GLY A 273 -22.41 0.89 -1.46
N ARG A 274 -21.46 1.49 -0.75
CA ARG A 274 -20.18 0.86 -0.40
C ARG A 274 -20.32 -0.26 0.62
N PHE A 275 -21.37 -0.24 1.46
CA PHE A 275 -21.68 -1.40 2.31
C PHE A 275 -21.97 -2.61 1.45
N ALA A 276 -22.85 -2.49 0.45
CA ALA A 276 -23.20 -3.61 -0.42
C ALA A 276 -22.06 -4.03 -1.36
N PHE A 277 -21.14 -3.10 -1.68
CA PHE A 277 -19.96 -3.41 -2.48
C PHE A 277 -18.91 -4.23 -1.70
N TYR A 278 -18.55 -3.80 -0.48
CA TYR A 278 -17.44 -4.40 0.27
C TYR A 278 -17.86 -5.43 1.32
N LEU A 279 -19.08 -5.37 1.83
CA LEU A 279 -19.49 -6.11 3.03
C LEU A 279 -20.73 -6.96 2.76
N VAL A 280 -20.73 -8.17 3.31
CA VAL A 280 -21.88 -9.06 3.38
C VAL A 280 -22.28 -9.18 4.85
N PRO A 281 -23.51 -8.79 5.22
CA PRO A 281 -23.96 -8.79 6.61
C PRO A 281 -23.76 -10.12 7.34
N LEU A 282 -23.14 -10.08 8.50
CA LEU A 282 -22.90 -11.21 9.39
C LEU A 282 -23.09 -10.77 10.86
N ASP A 283 -24.05 -11.37 11.56
CA ASP A 283 -24.31 -11.08 12.99
C ASP A 283 -23.43 -11.97 13.88
N GLU A 284 -22.11 -11.83 13.74
CA GLU A 284 -21.10 -12.57 14.52
C GLU A 284 -20.04 -11.64 15.11
N THR A 285 -19.34 -12.15 16.12
CA THR A 285 -18.15 -11.50 16.67
C THR A 285 -16.94 -12.40 16.53
N ASN A 286 -15.77 -11.78 16.41
CA ASN A 286 -14.51 -12.49 16.48
C ASN A 286 -14.24 -13.00 17.92
N GLN A 287 -13.14 -13.73 18.10
CA GLN A 287 -12.75 -14.30 19.39
C GLN A 287 -12.56 -13.27 20.52
N ASN A 288 -12.33 -12.00 20.18
CA ASN A 288 -12.13 -10.89 21.12
C ASN A 288 -13.37 -9.99 21.24
N GLY A 289 -14.52 -10.43 20.71
CA GLY A 289 -15.80 -9.73 20.86
C GLY A 289 -16.02 -8.58 19.87
N LEU A 290 -15.18 -8.48 18.83
CA LEU A 290 -15.33 -7.49 17.76
C LEU A 290 -16.39 -7.98 16.73
N PRO A 291 -17.54 -7.28 16.52
CA PRO A 291 -18.42 -7.47 15.37
C PRO A 291 -17.72 -7.63 14.01
N ILE A 292 -18.08 -8.63 13.23
CA ILE A 292 -17.42 -8.95 11.96
C ILE A 292 -18.43 -9.18 10.87
N GLU A 293 -18.06 -8.78 9.66
CA GLU A 293 -18.83 -8.96 8.43
C GLU A 293 -18.16 -10.03 7.54
N ASP A 294 -18.87 -10.54 6.54
CA ASP A 294 -18.23 -11.25 5.41
C ASP A 294 -17.75 -10.24 4.35
N LEU A 295 -16.75 -10.62 3.56
CA LEU A 295 -16.11 -9.73 2.58
C LEU A 295 -16.70 -9.89 1.17
N ALA A 296 -16.76 -8.81 0.40
CA ALA A 296 -17.21 -8.78 -0.99
C ALA A 296 -16.26 -7.95 -1.88
N GLY A 297 -16.73 -7.60 -3.08
CA GLY A 297 -16.09 -6.62 -3.96
C GLY A 297 -14.85 -7.18 -4.64
N PHE A 298 -13.71 -6.51 -4.52
CA PHE A 298 -12.46 -6.96 -5.15
C PHE A 298 -11.92 -8.30 -4.60
N PHE A 299 -12.44 -8.76 -3.47
CA PHE A 299 -11.77 -9.78 -2.65
C PHE A 299 -12.53 -11.11 -2.54
N ASP A 300 -13.71 -11.24 -3.13
CA ASP A 300 -14.58 -12.43 -3.03
C ASP A 300 -14.39 -13.45 -4.16
N VAL A 301 -13.63 -13.08 -5.19
CA VAL A 301 -13.19 -13.97 -6.28
C VAL A 301 -11.69 -14.25 -6.18
N ASN A 302 -11.28 -15.50 -6.30
CA ASN A 302 -9.89 -15.93 -6.20
C ASN A 302 -8.96 -15.33 -7.26
N THR A 303 -9.50 -14.91 -8.41
CA THR A 303 -8.82 -14.18 -9.47
C THR A 303 -9.36 -12.75 -9.64
N GLY A 304 -10.13 -12.25 -8.67
CA GLY A 304 -10.66 -10.88 -8.69
C GLY A 304 -9.52 -9.88 -8.65
N SER A 305 -9.53 -8.90 -9.55
CA SER A 305 -8.47 -7.90 -9.64
C SER A 305 -8.52 -6.89 -8.49
N ILE A 306 -7.36 -6.37 -8.09
CA ILE A 306 -7.26 -5.31 -7.07
C ILE A 306 -6.75 -4.03 -7.73
N PRO A 307 -7.41 -2.88 -7.57
CA PRO A 307 -6.95 -1.61 -8.14
C PRO A 307 -5.67 -1.10 -7.49
N LEU A 308 -4.81 -0.45 -8.28
CA LEU A 308 -3.61 0.25 -7.76
C LEU A 308 -3.98 1.60 -7.11
N TYR A 309 -5.02 2.23 -7.65
CA TYR A 309 -5.66 3.42 -7.13
C TYR A 309 -7.14 3.37 -7.53
N ILE A 310 -7.99 4.05 -6.76
CA ILE A 310 -9.41 4.25 -7.08
C ILE A 310 -9.55 5.69 -7.57
N PRO A 311 -10.27 5.99 -8.67
CA PRO A 311 -10.41 7.36 -9.15
C PRO A 311 -10.92 8.34 -8.09
N ASP A 312 -11.88 7.93 -7.28
CA ASP A 312 -12.40 8.74 -6.18
C ASP A 312 -11.43 8.97 -5.03
N GLU A 313 -10.32 8.23 -4.97
CA GLU A 313 -9.18 8.63 -4.14
C GLU A 313 -8.69 10.03 -4.50
N MET A 314 -8.68 10.39 -5.80
CA MET A 314 -8.23 11.70 -6.25
C MET A 314 -9.16 12.80 -5.76
N ASN A 315 -10.48 12.57 -5.78
CA ASN A 315 -11.47 13.49 -5.23
C ASN A 315 -11.30 13.64 -3.71
N LEU A 316 -11.03 12.56 -2.99
CA LEU A 316 -10.75 12.61 -1.55
C LEU A 316 -9.42 13.32 -1.22
N ILE A 317 -8.39 13.16 -2.06
CA ILE A 317 -7.13 13.93 -1.96
C ILE A 317 -7.39 15.41 -2.22
N LEU A 318 -8.18 15.76 -3.24
CA LEU A 318 -8.57 17.13 -3.55
C LEU A 318 -9.35 17.76 -2.40
N ALA A 319 -10.31 17.03 -1.83
CA ALA A 319 -11.08 17.48 -0.68
C ALA A 319 -10.15 17.83 0.48
N GLU A 320 -9.27 16.90 0.84
CA GLU A 320 -8.37 17.09 1.97
C GLU A 320 -7.31 18.18 1.74
N ALA A 321 -6.63 18.15 0.60
CA ALA A 321 -5.55 19.08 0.30
C ALA A 321 -6.06 20.53 0.22
N ASN A 322 -7.26 20.74 -0.32
CA ASN A 322 -7.89 22.07 -0.31
C ASN A 322 -8.21 22.57 1.09
N LEU A 323 -8.48 21.68 2.06
CA LEU A 323 -8.71 22.05 3.45
C LEU A 323 -7.40 22.35 4.21
N ARG A 324 -6.29 21.71 3.82
CA ARG A 324 -5.02 21.79 4.54
C ARG A 324 -3.99 22.75 3.95
N LYS A 325 -4.15 23.19 2.70
CA LYS A 325 -3.26 24.20 2.09
C LYS A 325 -3.27 25.51 2.88
N SER A 326 -2.23 26.33 2.66
CA SER A 326 -1.96 27.55 3.45
C SER A 326 -3.14 28.52 3.55
N SER A 327 -3.99 28.55 2.53
CA SER A 327 -5.30 29.22 2.54
C SER A 327 -6.38 28.20 2.19
N PRO A 328 -7.10 27.65 3.19
CA PRO A 328 -8.12 26.64 2.97
C PRO A 328 -9.20 27.09 1.99
N ASP A 329 -9.54 26.23 1.03
CA ASP A 329 -10.62 26.42 0.07
C ASP A 329 -11.78 25.47 0.39
N ILE A 330 -12.68 25.96 1.25
CA ILE A 330 -13.86 25.22 1.72
C ILE A 330 -14.78 24.83 0.56
N THR A 331 -14.89 25.67 -0.47
CA THR A 331 -15.82 25.42 -1.58
C THR A 331 -15.27 24.31 -2.48
N ALA A 332 -14.00 24.40 -2.88
CA ALA A 332 -13.36 23.35 -3.66
C ALA A 332 -13.36 22.01 -2.91
N ALA A 333 -13.11 22.03 -1.59
CA ALA A 333 -13.13 20.83 -0.78
C ALA A 333 -14.52 20.19 -0.68
N THR A 334 -15.56 21.01 -0.49
CA THR A 334 -16.95 20.52 -0.42
C THR A 334 -17.39 19.94 -1.76
N ASN A 335 -17.01 20.55 -2.88
CA ASN A 335 -17.33 20.03 -4.21
C ASN A 335 -16.68 18.67 -4.44
N ALA A 336 -15.36 18.54 -4.21
CA ALA A 336 -14.66 17.28 -4.38
C ALA A 336 -15.19 16.16 -3.46
N LEU A 337 -15.59 16.50 -2.22
CA LEU A 337 -16.25 15.55 -1.32
C LEU A 337 -17.64 15.14 -1.85
N ASN A 338 -18.40 16.08 -2.41
CA ASN A 338 -19.71 15.79 -2.98
C ASN A 338 -19.62 14.93 -4.25
N ASP A 339 -18.55 15.07 -5.03
CA ASP A 339 -18.31 14.23 -6.20
C ASP A 339 -18.24 12.75 -5.78
N VAL A 340 -17.63 12.44 -4.63
CA VAL A 340 -17.59 11.07 -4.05
C VAL A 340 -18.94 10.68 -3.44
N LEU A 341 -19.53 11.55 -2.62
CA LEU A 341 -20.77 11.24 -1.90
C LEU A 341 -21.94 10.96 -2.84
N THR A 342 -22.02 11.71 -3.93
CA THR A 342 -23.15 11.65 -4.87
C THR A 342 -22.87 10.75 -6.06
N ASP A 343 -21.67 10.13 -6.13
CA ASP A 343 -21.37 9.19 -7.20
C ASP A 343 -22.36 8.02 -7.19
N THR A 344 -22.73 7.57 -8.37
CA THR A 344 -23.63 6.45 -8.63
C THR A 344 -23.07 5.46 -9.65
N ASP A 345 -21.96 5.79 -10.31
CA ASP A 345 -21.39 5.02 -11.42
C ASP A 345 -19.90 5.36 -11.57
N ASP A 346 -19.05 4.62 -10.85
CA ASP A 346 -17.60 4.66 -11.03
C ASP A 346 -17.12 3.47 -11.88
N VAL A 347 -15.88 3.57 -12.39
CA VAL A 347 -15.29 2.54 -13.27
C VAL A 347 -15.05 1.19 -12.59
N PHE A 348 -15.11 1.11 -11.26
CA PHE A 348 -14.92 -0.10 -10.48
C PHE A 348 -16.21 -0.61 -9.78
N GLY A 349 -17.33 0.08 -9.96
CA GLY A 349 -18.59 -0.15 -9.25
C GLY A 349 -18.62 0.30 -7.78
N ILE A 350 -17.61 1.04 -7.29
CA ILE A 350 -17.63 1.64 -5.95
C ILE A 350 -18.41 2.95 -6.03
N ASN A 351 -19.44 3.14 -5.22
CA ASN A 351 -20.15 4.41 -5.17
C ASN A 351 -20.89 4.55 -3.86
N ALA A 352 -20.86 5.76 -3.28
CA ALA A 352 -21.60 6.05 -2.07
C ALA A 352 -23.12 6.17 -2.34
N ASN A 353 -23.52 6.69 -3.51
CA ASN A 353 -24.91 6.96 -3.90
C ASN A 353 -25.72 7.62 -2.77
N SER A 354 -25.10 8.60 -2.13
CA SER A 354 -25.59 9.28 -0.93
C SER A 354 -25.93 10.74 -1.22
N ALA A 355 -26.60 11.39 -0.27
CA ALA A 355 -26.84 12.83 -0.38
C ALA A 355 -25.54 13.63 -0.28
N ALA A 356 -25.48 14.77 -0.97
CA ALA A 356 -24.41 15.74 -0.83
C ALA A 356 -24.24 16.19 0.64
N TYR A 357 -23.01 16.55 1.01
CA TYR A 357 -22.66 17.02 2.34
C TYR A 357 -23.53 18.22 2.75
N SER A 358 -24.17 18.09 3.91
CA SER A 358 -25.07 19.10 4.49
C SER A 358 -24.66 19.54 5.89
N GLY A 359 -23.48 19.13 6.35
CA GLY A 359 -22.92 19.51 7.64
C GLY A 359 -22.34 20.92 7.66
N ALA A 360 -21.65 21.26 8.75
CA ALA A 360 -21.04 22.57 8.91
C ALA A 360 -19.93 22.81 7.86
N SER A 361 -19.90 23.99 7.26
CA SER A 361 -18.86 24.41 6.31
C SER A 361 -17.58 24.89 7.02
N THR A 362 -17.02 24.06 7.91
CA THR A 362 -15.76 24.33 8.62
C THR A 362 -14.69 23.34 8.19
N VAL A 363 -13.41 23.73 8.32
CA VAL A 363 -12.27 22.85 8.01
C VAL A 363 -12.35 21.54 8.79
N GLU A 364 -12.63 21.64 10.09
CA GLU A 364 -12.72 20.49 11.00
C GLU A 364 -13.83 19.51 10.58
N ALA A 365 -15.04 20.01 10.32
CA ALA A 365 -16.17 19.16 9.97
C ALA A 365 -15.96 18.47 8.61
N LEU A 366 -15.43 19.20 7.63
CA LEU A 366 -15.12 18.63 6.31
C LEU A 366 -13.94 17.66 6.35
N LEU A 367 -12.92 17.89 7.17
CA LEU A 367 -11.83 16.91 7.35
C LEU A 367 -12.35 15.63 8.00
N LEU A 368 -13.23 15.72 9.00
CA LEU A 368 -13.82 14.55 9.63
C LEU A 368 -14.70 13.76 8.65
N GLU A 369 -15.50 14.45 7.84
CA GLU A 369 -16.32 13.80 6.81
C GLU A 369 -15.45 13.21 5.68
N THR A 370 -14.37 13.89 5.29
CA THR A 370 -13.40 13.36 4.32
C THR A 370 -12.74 12.09 4.86
N TYR A 371 -12.33 12.06 6.13
CA TYR A 371 -11.78 10.86 6.77
C TYR A 371 -12.79 9.69 6.75
N LYS A 372 -14.05 9.96 7.13
CA LYS A 372 -15.12 8.96 7.10
C LYS A 372 -15.25 8.33 5.71
N ASN A 373 -15.29 9.15 4.67
CA ASN A 373 -15.43 8.68 3.29
C ASN A 373 -14.17 7.99 2.77
N ARG A 374 -12.96 8.42 3.18
CA ARG A 374 -11.72 7.70 2.86
C ARG A 374 -11.72 6.27 3.38
N ARG A 375 -12.26 6.03 4.57
CA ARG A 375 -12.33 4.70 5.18
C ARG A 375 -13.31 3.75 4.49
N ALA A 376 -14.38 4.29 3.91
CA ALA A 376 -15.34 3.50 3.13
C ALA A 376 -14.89 3.30 1.68
N GLU A 377 -14.45 4.37 1.02
CA GLU A 377 -14.05 4.36 -0.40
C GLU A 377 -12.81 3.50 -0.62
N LEU A 378 -11.81 3.66 0.24
CA LEU A 378 -10.49 3.05 0.14
C LEU A 378 -10.36 1.85 1.08
N PHE A 379 -11.48 1.20 1.41
CA PHE A 379 -11.51 0.09 2.37
C PHE A 379 -10.54 -1.04 1.96
N LEU A 380 -9.71 -1.50 2.90
CA LEU A 380 -8.69 -2.52 2.67
C LEU A 380 -7.69 -2.21 1.54
N SER A 381 -7.38 -0.93 1.33
CA SER A 381 -6.30 -0.48 0.42
C SER A 381 -4.94 -0.30 1.11
N GLY A 382 -4.86 -0.53 2.43
CA GLY A 382 -3.63 -0.40 3.22
C GLY A 382 -3.30 1.03 3.67
N LEU A 383 -4.22 1.99 3.50
CA LEU A 383 -4.00 3.41 3.82
C LEU A 383 -4.49 3.82 5.21
N SER A 384 -5.25 2.96 5.89
CA SER A 384 -5.97 3.30 7.12
C SER A 384 -5.07 3.73 8.28
N LEU A 385 -3.88 3.16 8.40
CA LEU A 385 -2.95 3.51 9.49
C LEU A 385 -2.39 4.92 9.28
N GLU A 386 -2.05 5.26 8.04
CA GLU A 386 -1.61 6.62 7.70
C GLU A 386 -2.73 7.64 7.87
N ASP A 387 -3.92 7.33 7.37
CA ASP A 387 -5.08 8.20 7.50
C ASP A 387 -5.45 8.41 8.98
N SER A 388 -5.44 7.36 9.80
CA SER A 388 -5.71 7.45 11.23
C SER A 388 -4.78 8.45 11.93
N ARG A 389 -3.46 8.35 11.69
CA ARG A 389 -2.49 9.30 12.26
C ARG A 389 -2.66 10.72 11.69
N ARG A 390 -2.76 10.85 10.37
CA ARG A 390 -2.78 12.14 9.66
C ARG A 390 -4.05 12.96 9.92
N PHE A 391 -5.18 12.30 10.16
CA PHE A 391 -6.42 12.94 10.60
C PHE A 391 -6.49 13.16 12.12
N GLY A 392 -5.43 12.83 12.87
CA GLY A 392 -5.39 13.06 14.31
C GLY A 392 -6.41 12.22 15.07
N ARG A 393 -6.73 11.02 14.57
CA ARG A 393 -7.55 10.06 15.32
C ARG A 393 -6.83 9.65 16.60
N PRO A 394 -7.57 9.25 17.66
CA PRO A 394 -6.98 8.90 18.95
C PRO A 394 -5.77 7.97 18.84
N GLU A 395 -4.69 8.33 19.54
CA GLU A 395 -3.51 7.48 19.67
C GLU A 395 -3.83 6.25 20.56
N PRO A 396 -3.17 5.10 20.32
CA PRO A 396 -3.30 3.95 21.23
C PRO A 396 -2.82 4.33 22.63
N SER A 397 -3.40 3.73 23.68
CA SER A 397 -2.90 3.93 25.05
C SER A 397 -1.59 3.17 25.34
N GLY A 398 -1.19 2.29 24.43
CA GLY A 398 -0.10 1.34 24.57
C GLY A 398 -0.45 0.09 25.39
N ALA A 399 -1.68 0.00 25.92
CA ALA A 399 -2.17 -1.21 26.57
C ALA A 399 -2.43 -2.32 25.55
N SER A 400 -1.85 -3.50 25.79
CA SER A 400 -2.17 -4.69 25.02
C SER A 400 -3.61 -5.14 25.28
N MET A 401 -4.24 -5.76 24.29
CA MET A 401 -5.61 -6.30 24.37
C MET A 401 -6.67 -5.22 24.67
N ASN A 402 -6.42 -3.96 24.29
CA ASN A 402 -7.45 -2.94 24.27
C ASN A 402 -8.15 -2.91 22.90
N TYR A 403 -9.34 -3.50 22.84
CA TYR A 403 -10.12 -3.64 21.61
C TYR A 403 -11.12 -2.50 21.38
N ASP A 404 -11.26 -1.59 22.35
CA ASP A 404 -12.11 -0.39 22.24
C ASP A 404 -11.41 0.76 21.48
N GLU A 405 -10.09 0.65 21.27
CA GLU A 405 -9.30 1.67 20.57
C GLU A 405 -9.37 1.54 19.04
N GLU A 406 -9.46 2.68 18.36
CA GLU A 406 -9.46 2.79 16.88
C GLU A 406 -8.19 2.24 16.22
N ARG A 407 -7.07 2.29 16.92
CA ARG A 407 -5.82 1.65 16.51
C ARG A 407 -5.02 1.21 17.72
N ASN A 408 -4.24 0.13 17.59
CA ASN A 408 -3.46 -0.45 18.69
C ASN A 408 -1.94 -0.20 18.63
N ARG A 409 -1.47 0.48 17.56
CA ARG A 409 -0.09 0.94 17.36
C ARG A 409 -0.10 2.20 16.50
N ASN A 410 0.85 3.10 16.76
CA ASN A 410 1.18 4.18 15.84
C ASN A 410 2.17 3.72 14.77
N PHE A 411 3.20 2.94 15.10
CA PHE A 411 4.15 2.38 14.14
C PHE A 411 4.56 0.96 14.59
N TYR A 412 5.07 0.17 13.66
CA TYR A 412 5.54 -1.18 13.96
C TYR A 412 6.97 -1.20 14.49
N PRO A 413 7.32 -2.19 15.34
CA PRO A 413 8.70 -2.41 15.75
C PRO A 413 9.54 -2.88 14.55
N TYR A 414 10.83 -2.58 14.55
CA TYR A 414 11.73 -3.04 13.48
C TYR A 414 11.96 -4.55 13.61
N PRO A 415 11.84 -5.33 12.52
CA PRO A 415 11.99 -6.77 12.60
C PRO A 415 13.34 -7.20 13.15
N ASP A 416 13.37 -8.26 13.96
CA ASP A 416 14.61 -8.78 14.53
C ASP A 416 15.63 -9.18 13.45
N THR A 417 15.16 -9.63 12.28
CA THR A 417 16.07 -9.94 11.17
C THR A 417 16.83 -8.71 10.68
N GLU A 418 16.17 -7.55 10.58
CA GLU A 418 16.83 -6.29 10.20
C GLU A 418 17.77 -5.84 11.33
N ARG A 419 17.27 -5.83 12.56
CA ARG A 419 18.03 -5.42 13.74
C ARG A 419 19.32 -6.22 13.93
N ASN A 420 19.27 -7.52 13.66
CA ASN A 420 20.42 -8.41 13.82
C ASN A 420 21.41 -8.33 12.65
N SER A 421 20.99 -7.89 11.46
CA SER A 421 21.86 -7.80 10.28
C SER A 421 22.41 -6.41 10.03
N ASN A 422 21.64 -5.36 10.33
CA ASN A 422 21.97 -3.97 10.03
C ASN A 422 22.25 -3.17 11.30
N PRO A 423 23.51 -2.77 11.57
CA PRO A 423 23.87 -2.04 12.79
C PRO A 423 23.27 -0.62 12.84
N ASN A 424 22.74 -0.11 11.73
CA ASN A 424 22.08 1.20 11.67
C ASN A 424 20.58 1.13 12.02
N THR A 425 20.05 -0.04 12.35
CA THR A 425 18.63 -0.20 12.72
C THR A 425 18.32 0.63 13.97
N PRO A 426 17.34 1.55 13.92
CA PRO A 426 17.01 2.41 15.06
C PRO A 426 16.32 1.64 16.20
N ASP A 427 16.15 2.34 17.32
CA ASP A 427 15.29 1.88 18.42
C ASP A 427 13.84 1.74 17.93
N ASP A 428 13.08 0.82 18.52
CA ASP A 428 11.68 0.66 18.18
C ASP A 428 10.86 1.92 18.48
N PRO A 429 9.84 2.23 17.66
CA PRO A 429 8.91 3.31 17.95
C PRO A 429 8.24 3.15 19.31
N SER A 430 7.87 4.27 19.93
CA SER A 430 7.00 4.22 21.11
C SER A 430 5.65 3.61 20.73
N ILE A 431 5.10 2.83 21.65
CA ILE A 431 3.82 2.15 21.49
C ILE A 431 2.67 3.15 21.52
#